data_AF-C4XXX1-F1
#
_entry.id   AF-C4XXX1-F1
#
_cell.length_a   1.000
_cell.length_b   1.000
_cell.length_c   1.000
_cell.angle_alpha   90.00
_cell.angle_beta   90.00
_cell.angle_gamma   90.00
#
_symmetry.space_group_name_H-M   'P 1'
#
loop_
_entity.id
_entity.type
_entity.pdbx_description
1 polymer ?
#
loop_
_entity_poly.entity_id
_entity_poly.type
_entity_poly.pdbx_seq_one_letter_code
_entity_poly.pdbx_strand_id
1 'polypeptide(L)'
;MSLSTTITPRLTLSHAITSLPTSEYFGALGPRAMSLAAYRRLFRLRHLVENHDYTTILRRRFTRIDFNIRRQKVLGVLSPLSHQDMTTRLANTVAFIFNSTCHSKDERSPVYFYDDLVRETRPRLEREILSTILNMDRQMPPTLKYDYSYDWVDDVKSFYAEVGSGPDRRNINRLFKKQQAPYLGFLQYEQCVMSLNESMNLCI
;
A
#
# COMPACT_ATOMS: atom_id res chain seq x y z
N MET A 1 25.58 39.15 11.44
CA MET A 1 26.00 37.89 10.77
C MET A 1 24.95 36.84 11.08
N SER A 2 24.04 36.54 10.15
CA SER A 2 23.05 35.48 10.30
C SER A 2 23.66 34.15 9.85
N LEU A 3 23.85 33.23 10.81
CA LEU A 3 24.24 31.85 10.52
C LEU A 3 23.04 31.13 9.91
N SER A 4 22.98 31.11 8.58
CA SER A 4 22.07 30.26 7.83
C SER A 4 22.59 28.82 7.89
N THR A 5 22.07 28.02 8.81
CA THR A 5 22.20 26.55 8.77
C THR A 5 21.44 26.04 7.55
N THR A 6 22.17 25.82 6.45
CA THR A 6 21.62 25.24 5.22
C THR A 6 21.35 23.76 5.47
N ILE A 7 20.11 23.45 5.86
CA ILE A 7 19.59 22.09 5.89
C ILE A 7 19.62 21.58 4.45
N THR A 8 20.18 20.38 4.26
CA THR A 8 20.30 19.69 2.98
C THR A 8 19.02 19.81 2.16
N PRO A 9 19.09 20.14 0.86
CA PRO A 9 17.90 20.38 0.08
C PRO A 9 17.13 19.07 -0.10
N ARG A 10 15.93 18.97 0.50
CA ARG A 10 14.88 18.11 -0.06
C ARG A 10 14.72 18.51 -1.52
N LEU A 11 14.87 17.55 -2.43
CA LEU A 11 14.65 17.71 -3.85
C LEU A 11 13.21 18.21 -4.08
N THR A 12 13.07 19.50 -4.39
CA THR A 12 11.82 20.10 -4.86
C THR A 12 11.80 20.04 -6.37
N LEU A 13 10.72 19.50 -6.92
CA LEU A 13 10.53 19.41 -8.35
C LEU A 13 9.87 20.72 -8.82
N SER A 14 10.44 21.38 -9.82
CA SER A 14 9.86 22.60 -10.42
C SER A 14 8.54 22.33 -11.15
N HIS A 15 8.28 21.08 -11.52
CA HIS A 15 7.05 20.63 -12.16
C HIS A 15 6.62 19.28 -11.59
N ALA A 16 5.31 19.07 -11.51
CA ALA A 16 4.76 17.79 -11.08
C ALA A 16 5.21 16.67 -12.04
N ILE A 17 5.92 15.65 -11.51
CA ILE A 17 6.38 14.47 -12.27
C ILE A 17 5.21 13.67 -12.89
N THR A 18 4.02 13.81 -12.33
CA THR A 18 2.80 13.25 -12.89
C THR A 18 1.60 14.13 -12.55
N SER A 19 0.66 14.26 -13.49
CA SER A 19 -0.65 14.86 -13.23
C SER A 19 -1.48 13.93 -12.33
N LEU A 20 -2.17 14.49 -11.34
CA LEU A 20 -3.18 13.77 -10.57
C LEU A 20 -4.40 13.48 -11.46
N PRO A 21 -4.79 12.21 -11.66
CA PRO A 21 -5.97 11.88 -12.43
C PRO A 21 -7.24 12.16 -11.62
N THR A 22 -8.29 12.64 -12.28
CA THR A 22 -9.64 12.70 -11.70
C THR A 22 -10.34 11.36 -11.87
N SER A 23 -11.35 11.10 -11.04
CA SER A 23 -12.24 9.94 -11.22
C SER A 23 -12.95 9.99 -12.58
N GLU A 24 -13.36 11.17 -13.05
CA GLU A 24 -13.95 11.38 -14.37
C GLU A 24 -13.03 10.93 -15.51
N TYR A 25 -11.74 11.30 -15.44
CA TYR A 25 -10.75 10.89 -16.43
C TYR A 25 -10.63 9.36 -16.52
N PHE A 26 -10.56 8.68 -15.37
CA PHE A 26 -10.49 7.22 -15.36
C PHE A 26 -11.79 6.56 -15.77
N GLY A 27 -12.95 7.15 -15.42
CA GLY A 27 -14.27 6.60 -15.76
C GLY A 27 -14.60 6.68 -17.25
N ALA A 28 -13.96 7.60 -17.98
CA ALA A 28 -14.04 7.67 -19.44
C ALA A 28 -13.23 6.57 -20.15
N LEU A 29 -12.37 5.84 -19.43
CA LEU A 29 -11.51 4.78 -20.00
C LEU A 29 -12.12 3.40 -19.77
N GLY A 30 -11.93 2.48 -20.73
CA GLY A 30 -12.22 1.06 -20.49
C GLY A 30 -11.34 0.46 -19.37
N PRO A 31 -11.78 -0.62 -18.70
CA PRO A 31 -11.10 -1.17 -17.51
C PRO A 31 -9.60 -1.42 -17.68
N ARG A 32 -9.19 -2.01 -18.82
CA ARG A 32 -7.78 -2.28 -19.12
C ARG A 32 -6.97 -1.00 -19.32
N ALA A 33 -7.55 -0.01 -19.99
CA ALA A 33 -6.91 1.28 -20.25
C ALA A 33 -6.77 2.08 -18.95
N MET A 34 -7.78 2.05 -18.09
CA MET A 34 -7.75 2.62 -16.74
C MET A 34 -6.59 2.06 -15.91
N SER A 35 -6.49 0.74 -15.77
CA SER A 35 -5.41 0.09 -15.00
C SER A 35 -4.03 0.42 -15.56
N LEU A 36 -3.88 0.43 -16.90
CA LEU A 36 -2.61 0.81 -17.54
C LEU A 36 -2.26 2.28 -17.32
N ALA A 37 -3.26 3.17 -17.36
CA ALA A 37 -3.09 4.60 -17.14
C ALA A 37 -2.70 4.91 -15.69
N ALA A 38 -3.25 4.18 -14.72
CA ALA A 38 -2.85 4.24 -13.31
C ALA A 38 -1.42 3.69 -13.12
N TYR A 39 -1.12 2.51 -13.65
CA TYR A 39 0.22 1.90 -13.60
C TYR A 39 1.30 2.84 -14.12
N ARG A 40 1.08 3.46 -15.30
CA ARG A 40 2.06 4.39 -15.90
C ARG A 40 2.35 5.59 -15.00
N ARG A 41 1.33 6.14 -14.33
CA ARG A 41 1.48 7.28 -13.41
C ARG A 41 2.25 6.88 -12.17
N LEU A 42 1.86 5.78 -11.53
CA LEU A 42 2.58 5.24 -10.37
C LEU A 42 4.03 4.88 -10.70
N PHE A 43 4.26 4.29 -11.88
CA PHE A 43 5.61 3.96 -12.34
C PHE A 43 6.50 5.20 -12.50
N ARG A 44 5.95 6.37 -12.85
CA ARG A 44 6.74 7.63 -12.90
C ARG A 44 7.22 8.05 -11.51
N LEU A 45 6.45 7.77 -10.45
CA LEU A 45 6.80 8.08 -9.07
C LEU A 45 7.91 7.18 -8.51
N ARG A 46 8.32 6.13 -9.21
CA ARG A 46 9.37 5.19 -8.76
C ARG A 46 10.69 5.85 -8.36
N HIS A 47 11.01 6.99 -8.96
CA HIS A 47 12.25 7.72 -8.70
C HIS A 47 12.20 8.54 -7.41
N LEU A 48 10.99 8.79 -6.89
CA LEU A 48 10.76 9.54 -5.66
C LEU A 48 10.51 8.62 -4.45
N VAL A 49 10.24 7.34 -4.70
CA VAL A 49 10.14 6.33 -3.66
C VAL A 49 11.54 5.80 -3.42
N GLU A 50 12.07 6.02 -2.21
CA GLU A 50 13.40 5.56 -1.76
C GLU A 50 13.44 4.02 -1.55
N ASN A 51 12.94 3.24 -2.51
CA ASN A 51 12.86 1.79 -2.40
C ASN A 51 12.87 1.10 -3.77
N HIS A 52 13.88 0.29 -4.02
CA HIS A 52 14.03 -0.48 -5.27
C HIS A 52 12.90 -1.50 -5.51
N ASP A 53 12.27 -1.99 -4.45
CA ASP A 53 11.20 -3.00 -4.52
C ASP A 53 9.86 -2.43 -4.98
N TYR A 54 9.71 -1.09 -4.97
CA TYR A 54 8.47 -0.41 -5.34
C TYR A 54 7.97 -0.82 -6.73
N THR A 55 8.87 -0.92 -7.72
CA THR A 55 8.50 -1.30 -9.09
C THR A 55 8.04 -2.75 -9.21
N THR A 56 8.64 -3.65 -8.42
CA THR A 56 8.26 -5.07 -8.35
C THR A 56 6.87 -5.21 -7.75
N ILE A 57 6.59 -4.48 -6.66
CA ILE A 57 5.28 -4.48 -6.00
C ILE A 57 4.22 -3.91 -6.93
N LEU A 58 4.49 -2.77 -7.58
CA LEU A 58 3.57 -2.19 -8.56
C LEU A 58 3.24 -3.17 -9.69
N ARG A 59 4.25 -3.83 -10.27
CA ARG A 59 4.02 -4.84 -11.31
C ARG A 59 3.14 -5.97 -10.77
N ARG A 60 3.47 -6.52 -9.61
CA ARG A 60 2.72 -7.65 -9.02
C ARG A 60 1.26 -7.26 -8.76
N ARG A 61 1.02 -6.10 -8.14
CA ARG A 61 -0.32 -5.58 -7.79
C ARG A 61 -1.16 -5.28 -9.02
N PHE A 62 -0.61 -4.67 -10.08
CA PHE A 62 -1.38 -4.29 -11.27
C PHE A 62 -1.55 -5.38 -12.32
N THR A 63 -0.69 -6.42 -12.33
CA THR A 63 -0.72 -7.44 -13.40
C THR A 63 -1.32 -8.78 -12.98
N ARG A 64 -1.26 -9.13 -11.69
CA ARG A 64 -1.56 -10.50 -11.23
C ARG A 64 -2.46 -10.58 -9.99
N ILE A 65 -2.70 -9.47 -9.29
CA ILE A 65 -3.51 -9.47 -8.07
C ILE A 65 -4.85 -8.81 -8.36
N ASP A 66 -5.94 -9.53 -8.05
CA ASP A 66 -7.29 -8.99 -8.09
C ASP A 66 -7.64 -8.37 -6.73
N PHE A 67 -7.98 -7.08 -6.75
CA PHE A 67 -8.36 -6.35 -5.54
C PHE A 67 -9.64 -6.92 -4.89
N ASN A 68 -10.62 -7.37 -5.68
CA ASN A 68 -11.86 -7.93 -5.15
C ASN A 68 -11.61 -9.29 -4.48
N ILE A 69 -10.76 -10.15 -5.05
CA ILE A 69 -10.38 -11.43 -4.43
C ILE A 69 -9.74 -11.17 -3.06
N ARG A 70 -8.77 -10.24 -3.01
CA ARG A 70 -8.11 -9.85 -1.76
C ARG A 70 -9.11 -9.30 -0.75
N ARG A 71 -10.01 -8.41 -1.17
CA ARG A 71 -11.05 -7.81 -0.33
C ARG A 71 -11.99 -8.86 0.25
N GLN A 72 -12.39 -9.83 -0.56
CA GLN A 72 -13.23 -10.94 -0.14
C GLN A 72 -12.51 -11.85 0.86
N LYS A 73 -11.30 -12.32 0.53
CA LYS A 73 -10.54 -13.27 1.37
C LYS A 73 -10.14 -12.66 2.70
N VAL A 74 -9.66 -11.41 2.71
CA VAL A 74 -9.15 -10.75 3.92
C VAL A 74 -10.30 -10.24 4.81
N LEU A 75 -11.22 -9.44 4.26
CA LEU A 75 -12.27 -8.76 5.02
C LEU A 75 -13.62 -9.48 5.02
N GLY A 76 -13.81 -10.50 4.17
CA GLY A 76 -15.10 -11.20 4.05
C GLY A 76 -16.16 -10.42 3.29
N VAL A 77 -15.81 -9.34 2.59
CA VAL A 77 -16.79 -8.55 1.83
C VAL A 77 -17.04 -9.21 0.48
N LEU A 78 -18.25 -9.74 0.32
CA LEU A 78 -18.65 -10.54 -0.86
C LEU A 78 -19.05 -9.70 -2.07
N SER A 79 -19.43 -8.43 -1.87
CA SER A 79 -19.84 -7.55 -2.95
C SER A 79 -18.62 -7.06 -3.74
N PRO A 80 -18.52 -7.36 -5.05
CA PRO A 80 -17.46 -6.78 -5.86
C PRO A 80 -17.67 -5.27 -6.00
N LEU A 81 -16.58 -4.52 -6.10
CA LEU A 81 -16.68 -3.08 -6.38
C LEU A 81 -17.28 -2.85 -7.76
N SER A 82 -18.15 -1.84 -7.84
CA SER A 82 -18.63 -1.36 -9.14
C SER A 82 -17.46 -0.76 -9.94
N HIS A 83 -17.63 -0.63 -11.26
CA HIS A 83 -16.61 0.01 -12.10
C HIS A 83 -16.33 1.45 -11.66
N GLN A 84 -17.36 2.19 -11.24
CA GLN A 84 -17.24 3.57 -10.76
C GLN A 84 -16.50 3.65 -9.42
N ASP A 85 -16.76 2.72 -8.49
CA ASP A 85 -16.04 2.68 -7.22
C ASP A 85 -14.56 2.35 -7.44
N MET A 86 -14.27 1.36 -8.30
CA MET A 86 -12.89 1.01 -8.66
C MET A 86 -12.15 2.20 -9.28
N THR A 87 -12.83 2.93 -10.17
CA THR A 87 -12.31 4.15 -10.81
C THR A 87 -11.92 5.21 -9.78
N THR A 88 -12.82 5.47 -8.83
CA THR A 88 -12.61 6.47 -7.77
C THR A 88 -11.46 6.04 -6.85
N ARG A 89 -11.42 4.77 -6.46
CA ARG A 89 -10.37 4.21 -5.60
C ARG A 89 -8.99 4.24 -6.26
N LEU A 90 -8.91 4.00 -7.57
CA LEU A 90 -7.67 4.13 -8.33
C LEU A 90 -7.17 5.57 -8.37
N ALA A 91 -8.06 6.55 -8.59
CA ALA A 91 -7.70 7.97 -8.55
C ALA A 91 -7.16 8.37 -7.17
N ASN A 92 -7.86 8.00 -6.11
CA ASN A 92 -7.44 8.25 -4.73
C ASN A 92 -6.10 7.57 -4.40
N THR A 93 -5.87 6.36 -4.89
CA THR A 93 -4.60 5.64 -4.68
C THR A 93 -3.44 6.31 -5.37
N VAL A 94 -3.64 6.83 -6.59
CA VAL A 94 -2.62 7.63 -7.28
C VAL A 94 -2.33 8.91 -6.51
N ALA A 95 -3.36 9.59 -5.99
CA ALA A 95 -3.20 10.79 -5.17
C ALA A 95 -2.47 10.49 -3.85
N PHE A 96 -2.82 9.39 -3.18
CA PHE A 96 -2.18 8.95 -1.94
C PHE A 96 -0.68 8.70 -2.15
N ILE A 97 -0.31 7.94 -3.18
CA ILE A 97 1.09 7.66 -3.48
C ILE A 97 1.79 8.95 -3.93
N PHE A 98 1.16 9.80 -4.72
CA PHE A 98 1.72 11.11 -5.08
C PHE A 98 2.03 11.94 -3.84
N ASN A 99 1.09 12.03 -2.88
CA ASN A 99 1.25 12.75 -1.63
C ASN A 99 2.34 12.14 -0.73
N SER A 100 2.59 10.83 -0.81
CA SER A 100 3.72 10.21 -0.10
C SER A 100 5.09 10.67 -0.64
N THR A 101 5.14 11.12 -1.91
CA THR A 101 6.38 11.42 -2.64
C THR A 101 6.63 12.91 -2.90
N CYS A 102 5.59 13.73 -3.08
CA CYS A 102 5.70 15.12 -3.55
C CYS A 102 5.01 16.08 -2.59
N HIS A 103 5.60 17.24 -2.27
CA HIS A 103 4.90 18.30 -1.53
C HIS A 103 3.89 18.99 -2.46
N SER A 104 2.69 19.30 -1.96
CA SER A 104 1.64 19.98 -2.73
C SER A 104 1.82 21.50 -2.78
N LYS A 105 2.69 22.05 -1.93
CA LYS A 105 3.08 23.46 -1.89
C LYS A 105 4.55 23.58 -2.27
N ASP A 106 4.85 24.45 -3.22
CA ASP A 106 6.20 24.71 -3.71
C ASP A 106 7.08 25.44 -2.68
N GLU A 107 6.45 26.20 -1.77
CA GLU A 107 7.14 26.99 -0.76
C GLU A 107 7.17 26.28 0.60
N ARG A 108 8.38 26.13 1.15
CA ARG A 108 8.58 25.65 2.53
C ARG A 108 8.07 26.70 3.51
N SER A 109 7.45 26.26 4.61
CA SER A 109 7.24 27.18 5.71
C SER A 109 8.60 27.67 6.20
N PRO A 110 8.75 28.97 6.53
CA PRO A 110 9.98 29.46 7.10
C PRO A 110 10.26 28.76 8.44
N VAL A 111 11.51 28.32 8.63
CA VAL A 111 11.98 27.65 9.85
C VAL A 111 12.68 28.70 10.71
N TYR A 112 12.07 29.06 11.83
CA TYR A 112 12.66 30.02 12.77
C TYR A 112 13.24 29.31 14.00
N PHE A 113 12.61 28.22 14.44
CA PHE A 113 13.00 27.48 15.63
C PHE A 113 13.23 25.98 15.35
N TYR A 114 13.84 25.28 16.32
CA TYR A 114 14.04 23.83 16.25
C TYR A 114 12.71 23.07 16.09
N ASP A 115 11.63 23.53 16.74
CA ASP A 115 10.32 22.89 16.60
C ASP A 115 9.74 23.04 15.19
N ASP A 116 10.01 24.17 14.51
CA ASP A 116 9.65 24.34 13.11
C ASP A 116 10.45 23.37 12.23
N LEU A 117 11.73 23.16 12.55
CA LEU A 117 12.57 22.19 11.85
C LEU A 117 12.02 20.77 12.01
N VAL A 118 11.68 20.37 13.23
CA VAL A 118 11.09 19.04 13.51
C VAL A 118 9.76 18.89 12.77
N ARG A 119 8.90 19.92 12.77
CA ARG A 119 7.61 19.90 12.07
C ARG A 119 7.78 19.79 10.55
N GLU A 120 8.68 20.57 9.96
CA GLU A 120 8.93 20.56 8.51
C GLU A 120 9.65 19.29 8.03
N THR A 121 10.49 18.69 8.88
CA THR A 121 11.22 17.45 8.57
C THR A 121 10.41 16.19 8.83
N ARG A 122 9.34 16.25 9.63
CA ARG A 122 8.48 15.09 9.89
C ARG A 122 7.94 14.51 8.57
N PRO A 123 8.11 13.20 8.32
CA PRO A 123 7.50 12.57 7.15
C PRO A 123 5.98 12.66 7.25
N ARG A 124 5.33 12.82 6.10
CA ARG A 124 3.87 12.79 6.03
C ARG A 124 3.35 11.38 6.32
N LEU A 125 2.12 11.31 6.81
CA LEU A 125 1.47 10.05 7.14
C LEU A 125 1.45 9.09 5.94
N GLU A 126 1.17 9.58 4.73
CA GLU A 126 1.19 8.76 3.52
C GLU A 126 2.58 8.17 3.22
N ARG A 127 3.65 8.91 3.54
CA ARG A 127 5.04 8.42 3.41
C ARG A 127 5.34 7.33 4.44
N GLU A 128 4.90 7.51 5.69
CA GLU A 128 5.06 6.51 6.75
C GLU A 128 4.28 5.22 6.42
N ILE A 129 3.03 5.35 5.96
CA ILE A 129 2.20 4.22 5.54
C ILE A 129 2.82 3.51 4.34
N LEU A 130 3.22 4.25 3.29
CA LEU A 130 3.83 3.63 2.11
C LEU A 130 5.15 2.93 2.48
N SER A 131 5.99 3.55 3.30
CA SER A 131 7.23 2.93 3.77
C SER A 131 6.96 1.62 4.53
N THR A 132 5.95 1.61 5.39
CA THR A 132 5.51 0.41 6.13
C THR A 132 5.05 -0.68 5.17
N ILE A 133 4.25 -0.33 4.17
CA ILE A 133 3.77 -1.28 3.16
C ILE A 133 4.93 -1.91 2.39
N LEU A 134 5.90 -1.10 1.97
CA LEU A 134 7.07 -1.59 1.24
C LEU A 134 7.98 -2.46 2.10
N ASN A 135 8.13 -2.13 3.39
CA ASN A 135 8.92 -2.93 4.32
C ASN A 135 8.25 -4.28 4.62
N MET A 136 6.93 -4.27 4.88
CA MET A 136 6.16 -5.50 5.10
C MET A 136 6.15 -6.38 3.86
N ASP A 137 6.05 -5.78 2.66
CA ASP A 137 6.18 -6.54 1.43
C ASP A 137 7.56 -7.19 1.34
N ARG A 138 8.65 -6.46 1.59
CA ARG A 138 10.00 -7.04 1.55
C ARG A 138 10.13 -8.28 2.44
N GLN A 139 9.60 -8.21 3.66
CA GLN A 139 9.67 -9.30 4.65
C GLN A 139 8.72 -10.47 4.35
N MET A 140 7.69 -10.25 3.54
CA MET A 140 6.72 -11.30 3.20
C MET A 140 7.39 -12.46 2.43
N PRO A 141 7.20 -13.72 2.84
CA PRO A 141 7.73 -14.88 2.13
C PRO A 141 7.24 -14.97 0.67
N PRO A 142 8.07 -15.47 -0.27
CA PRO A 142 7.64 -15.68 -1.66
C PRO A 142 6.37 -16.51 -1.81
N THR A 143 6.17 -17.50 -0.93
CA THR A 143 4.98 -18.35 -0.90
C THR A 143 3.69 -17.56 -0.72
N LEU A 144 3.72 -16.47 0.06
CA LEU A 144 2.57 -15.58 0.24
C LEU A 144 2.48 -14.52 -0.85
N LYS A 145 3.63 -13.94 -1.24
CA LYS A 145 3.70 -12.87 -2.26
C LYS A 145 3.10 -13.27 -3.60
N TYR A 146 3.31 -14.53 -3.98
CA TYR A 146 2.96 -15.06 -5.31
C TYR A 146 1.72 -15.97 -5.28
N ASP A 147 1.06 -16.08 -4.13
CA ASP A 147 -0.27 -16.67 -4.05
C ASP A 147 -1.32 -15.63 -4.49
N TYR A 148 -1.70 -15.71 -5.77
CA TYR A 148 -2.65 -14.78 -6.39
C TYR A 148 -4.12 -15.08 -6.05
N SER A 149 -4.43 -16.32 -5.68
CA SER A 149 -5.77 -16.72 -5.20
C SER A 149 -5.99 -16.33 -3.74
N TYR A 150 -4.93 -15.91 -3.04
CA TYR A 150 -4.99 -15.52 -1.63
C TYR A 150 -5.44 -16.68 -0.72
N ASP A 151 -5.16 -17.92 -1.11
CA ASP A 151 -5.58 -19.11 -0.38
C ASP A 151 -4.85 -19.26 0.96
N TRP A 152 -3.63 -18.72 1.07
CA TRP A 152 -2.90 -18.66 2.34
C TRP A 152 -3.68 -17.96 3.45
N VAL A 153 -4.57 -17.02 3.12
CA VAL A 153 -5.42 -16.34 4.11
C VAL A 153 -6.41 -17.32 4.72
N ASP A 154 -7.02 -18.17 3.89
CA ASP A 154 -7.97 -19.18 4.35
C ASP A 154 -7.25 -20.26 5.15
N ASP A 155 -6.07 -20.70 4.70
CA ASP A 155 -5.23 -21.66 5.42
C ASP A 155 -4.88 -21.17 6.83
N VAL A 156 -4.51 -19.90 6.97
CA VAL A 156 -4.21 -19.28 8.27
C VAL A 156 -5.47 -19.17 9.12
N LYS A 157 -6.59 -18.71 8.56
CA LYS A 157 -7.87 -18.64 9.30
C LYS A 157 -8.32 -20.00 9.80
N SER A 158 -8.26 -21.03 8.96
CA SER A 158 -8.56 -22.42 9.32
C SER A 158 -7.60 -22.94 10.38
N PHE A 159 -6.29 -22.68 10.26
CA PHE A 159 -5.31 -23.04 11.27
C PHE A 159 -5.67 -22.48 12.65
N TYR A 160 -6.00 -21.20 12.75
CA TYR A 160 -6.36 -20.58 14.04
C TYR A 160 -7.73 -21.01 14.56
N ALA A 161 -8.68 -21.32 13.69
CA ALA A 161 -9.95 -21.94 14.09
C ALA A 161 -9.72 -23.33 14.70
N GLU A 162 -8.86 -24.15 14.08
CA GLU A 162 -8.46 -25.47 14.62
C GLU A 162 -7.76 -25.33 15.98
N VAL A 163 -6.86 -24.34 16.16
CA VAL A 163 -6.20 -24.07 17.45
C VAL A 163 -7.18 -23.57 18.52
N GLY A 164 -8.14 -22.71 18.16
CA GLY A 164 -9.14 -22.17 19.09
C GLY A 164 -10.09 -23.24 19.65
N SER A 165 -10.29 -24.34 18.92
CA SER A 165 -11.18 -25.45 19.30
C SER A 165 -10.61 -26.40 20.37
N GLY A 166 -9.39 -26.16 20.85
CA GLY A 166 -8.72 -27.00 21.86
C GLY A 166 -8.04 -28.23 21.23
N PRO A 167 -6.82 -28.08 20.67
CA PRO A 167 -6.18 -29.15 19.94
C PRO A 167 -5.63 -30.23 20.89
N ASP A 168 -6.00 -31.49 20.64
CA ASP A 168 -5.32 -32.64 21.21
C ASP A 168 -3.81 -32.64 20.85
N ARG A 169 -2.97 -33.20 21.72
CA ARG A 169 -1.49 -33.13 21.65
C ARG A 169 -0.94 -33.67 20.31
N ARG A 170 -1.64 -34.62 19.66
CA ARG A 170 -1.32 -35.11 18.30
C ARG A 170 -1.63 -34.08 17.21
N ASN A 171 -2.70 -33.31 17.37
CA ASN A 171 -3.09 -32.25 16.43
C ASN A 171 -2.14 -31.06 16.51
N ILE A 172 -1.62 -30.74 17.69
CA ILE A 172 -0.63 -29.67 17.89
C ILE A 172 0.62 -29.92 17.03
N ASN A 173 1.18 -31.13 17.05
CA ASN A 173 2.36 -31.46 16.24
C ASN A 173 2.08 -31.42 14.72
N ARG A 174 0.87 -31.81 14.29
CA ARG A 174 0.44 -31.66 12.88
C ARG A 174 0.35 -30.19 12.47
N LEU A 175 -0.21 -29.35 13.34
CA LEU A 175 -0.36 -27.92 13.12
C LEU A 175 1.00 -27.22 13.04
N PHE A 176 1.94 -27.50 13.95
CA PHE A 176 3.30 -26.93 13.89
C PHE A 176 4.04 -27.30 12.60
N LYS A 177 3.82 -28.49 12.05
CA LYS A 177 4.38 -28.90 10.75
C LYS A 177 3.84 -28.09 9.57
N LYS A 178 2.63 -27.52 9.67
CA LYS A 178 2.05 -26.69 8.59
C LYS A 178 2.80 -25.35 8.40
N GLN A 179 3.63 -24.93 9.36
CA GLN A 179 4.39 -23.66 9.32
C GLN A 179 3.54 -22.41 9.06
N GLN A 180 2.24 -22.44 9.40
CA GLN A 180 1.29 -21.35 9.16
C GLN A 180 1.28 -20.31 10.29
N ALA A 181 1.74 -20.65 11.50
CA ALA A 181 1.73 -19.75 12.66
C ALA A 181 2.48 -18.41 12.43
N PRO A 182 3.65 -18.38 11.76
CA PRO A 182 4.34 -17.13 11.44
C PRO A 182 3.54 -16.20 10.51
N TYR A 183 2.55 -16.73 9.79
CA TYR A 183 1.78 -15.95 8.81
C TYR A 183 0.66 -15.12 9.45
N LEU A 184 0.37 -15.28 10.74
CA LEU A 184 -0.61 -14.45 11.45
C LEU A 184 -0.26 -12.97 11.41
N GLY A 185 1.02 -12.62 11.58
CA GLY A 185 1.46 -11.23 11.51
C GLY A 185 1.20 -10.61 10.14
N PHE A 186 1.41 -11.38 9.07
CA PHE A 186 1.08 -10.96 7.71
C PHE A 186 -0.43 -10.85 7.48
N LEU A 187 -1.23 -11.75 8.06
CA LEU A 187 -2.69 -11.66 8.01
C LEU A 187 -3.21 -10.39 8.70
N GLN A 188 -2.72 -10.08 9.90
CA GLN A 188 -3.07 -8.85 10.62
C GLN A 188 -2.67 -7.61 9.83
N TYR A 189 -1.47 -7.61 9.26
CA TYR A 189 -1.01 -6.53 8.38
C TYR A 189 -1.93 -6.35 7.16
N GLU A 190 -2.28 -7.43 6.47
CA GLU A 190 -3.18 -7.39 5.31
C GLU A 190 -4.59 -6.91 5.70
N GLN A 191 -5.10 -7.29 6.88
CA GLN A 191 -6.36 -6.77 7.43
C GLN A 191 -6.29 -5.28 7.69
N CYS A 192 -5.18 -4.77 8.23
CA CYS A 192 -4.98 -3.33 8.44
C CYS A 192 -4.93 -2.57 7.11
N VAL A 193 -4.18 -3.06 6.12
CA VAL A 193 -4.10 -2.43 4.79
C VAL A 193 -5.45 -2.47 4.08
N MET A 194 -6.17 -3.58 4.15
CA MET A 194 -7.49 -3.67 3.54
C MET A 194 -8.53 -2.81 4.24
N SER A 195 -8.48 -2.71 5.57
CA SER A 195 -9.32 -1.77 6.32
C SER A 195 -9.02 -0.32 5.93
N LEU A 196 -7.74 0.04 5.80
CA LEU A 196 -7.34 1.37 5.30
C LEU A 196 -7.89 1.61 3.89
N ASN A 197 -7.82 0.62 3.00
CA ASN A 197 -8.36 0.71 1.65
C ASN A 197 -9.88 0.96 1.66
N GLU A 198 -10.63 0.32 2.56
CA GLU A 198 -12.06 0.58 2.70
C GLU A 198 -12.35 1.96 3.30
N SER A 199 -11.65 2.36 4.37
CA SER A 199 -11.91 3.64 5.04
C SER A 199 -11.57 4.86 4.19
N MET A 200 -10.51 4.76 3.39
CA MET A 200 -10.00 5.88 2.59
C MET A 200 -10.35 5.78 1.11
N ASN A 201 -11.16 4.79 0.72
CA ASN A 201 -11.45 4.47 -0.69
C ASN A 201 -10.16 4.38 -1.52
N LEU A 202 -9.27 3.46 -1.14
CA LEU A 202 -8.01 3.16 -1.83
C LEU A 202 -8.02 1.71 -2.38
N CYS A 203 -7.00 1.39 -3.16
CA CYS A 203 -6.75 0.07 -3.72
C CYS A 203 -5.24 -0.30 -3.67
N ILE A 204 -4.57 0.02 -2.56
CA ILE A 204 -3.15 -0.26 -2.35
C ILE A 204 -2.91 -1.75 -2.17
#